data_AF-A0A925L5I3-F1
#
_entry.id   AF-A0A925L5I3-F1
#
_cell.length_a   1.000
_cell.length_b   1.000
_cell.length_c   1.000
_cell.angle_alpha   90.00
_cell.angle_beta   90.00
_cell.angle_gamma   90.00
#
_symmetry.space_group_name_H-M   'P 1'
#
loop_
_entity.id
_entity.type
_entity.pdbx_description
1 polymer ?
#
loop_
_entity_poly.entity_id
_entity_poly.type
_entity_poly.pdbx_seq_one_letter_code
_entity_poly.pdbx_strand_id
1 'polypeptide(L)'
;MPIRTLLSTLLPALLSALLRTLSATLFVWASQANAGPLPPEVETALQRAGVPRESLVVVAQEVGATTPRLAWQAQMPVNPASLMKLVTTTAALDLLGPAWSWTTPVWIQGTMLNGVLEGNLVIKGSGDPKLVQERLWLLLRRVQQLGVREIRGDIVLDRSAFLVPEQNPADFDGEPLRPYNVRPDALLLNYKSLLLTFTPDAARGIAIVSSEPPLAGVRIDVGVPLSNGVCNDWRAVLRAELADPLRVRFAGHYPTACGEKQWPLAYADPKAYNPRVLAGLWREMGGRLIGRVRDGTAPTDPPSFELSSPPLAELIRDINKFSNNVMAQQLFLTLGLTQRGTGTPEQARDVLRMWLAERYGDDARGAVIDNGSGLSRESRLTAQLLARMLQVAYAGPAMPE
;
A
#
# COMPACT_ATOMS: atom_id res chain seq x y z
N MET A 1 -39.36 82.48 15.09
CA MET A 1 -39.40 81.43 16.13
C MET A 1 -38.90 80.12 15.54
N PRO A 2 -38.10 79.34 16.27
CA PRO A 2 -36.72 79.13 15.84
C PRO A 2 -36.43 77.81 15.14
N ILE A 3 -35.47 77.94 14.22
CA ILE A 3 -34.57 77.04 13.49
C ILE A 3 -33.88 75.92 14.32
N ARG A 4 -34.32 75.63 15.55
CA ARG A 4 -33.64 74.69 16.46
C ARG A 4 -34.12 73.23 16.40
N THR A 5 -35.18 72.92 15.66
CA THR A 5 -35.84 71.58 15.71
C THR A 5 -35.71 70.74 14.44
N LEU A 6 -35.05 71.24 13.38
CA LEU A 6 -34.85 70.49 12.14
C LEU A 6 -33.43 69.90 11.97
N LEU A 7 -32.50 70.23 12.87
CA LEU A 7 -31.13 69.68 12.88
C LEU A 7 -30.93 68.47 13.81
N SER A 8 -31.93 68.11 14.63
CA SER A 8 -31.82 67.01 15.60
C SER A 8 -32.30 65.64 15.08
N THR A 9 -32.92 65.57 13.90
CA THR A 9 -33.48 64.32 13.36
C THR A 9 -32.76 63.80 12.11
N LEU A 10 -31.91 64.60 11.45
CA LEU A 10 -31.18 64.20 10.24
C LEU A 10 -29.73 63.73 10.48
N LEU A 11 -29.13 64.06 11.64
CA LEU A 11 -27.80 63.54 12.01
C LEU A 11 -27.77 62.04 12.37
N PRO A 12 -28.78 61.43 13.04
CA PRO A 12 -28.70 60.01 13.42
C PRO A 12 -28.90 59.06 12.23
N ALA A 13 -29.62 59.50 11.20
CA ALA A 13 -29.96 58.68 10.03
C ALA A 13 -28.79 58.57 9.01
N LEU A 14 -27.96 59.61 8.88
CA LEU A 14 -26.76 59.57 8.04
C LEU A 14 -25.59 58.80 8.70
N LEU A 15 -25.47 58.82 10.03
CA LEU A 15 -24.46 58.01 10.73
C LEU A 15 -24.76 56.51 10.67
N SER A 16 -26.03 56.11 10.75
CA SER A 16 -26.43 54.69 10.74
C SER A 16 -26.33 54.04 9.34
N ALA A 17 -26.42 54.82 8.26
CA ALA A 17 -26.18 54.35 6.90
C ALA A 17 -24.68 54.24 6.54
N LEU A 18 -23.82 55.14 7.04
CA LEU A 18 -22.36 55.03 6.89
C LEU A 18 -21.77 53.89 7.75
N LEU A 19 -22.32 53.65 8.95
CA LEU A 19 -21.86 52.55 9.81
C LEU A 19 -22.25 51.16 9.27
N ARG A 20 -23.35 51.04 8.50
CA ARG A 20 -23.74 49.76 7.89
C ARG A 20 -23.02 49.46 6.57
N THR A 21 -22.51 50.47 5.87
CA THR A 21 -21.69 50.29 4.67
C THR A 21 -20.20 50.13 4.99
N LEU A 22 -19.70 50.66 6.11
CA LEU A 22 -18.36 50.33 6.63
C LEU A 22 -18.29 48.93 7.30
N SER A 23 -19.41 48.39 7.78
CA SER A 23 -19.43 47.06 8.41
C SER A 23 -19.42 45.91 7.39
N ALA A 24 -19.66 46.19 6.10
CA ALA A 24 -19.70 45.19 5.04
C ALA A 24 -18.39 45.06 4.23
N THR A 25 -17.39 45.91 4.49
CA THR A 25 -16.08 45.90 3.82
C THR A 25 -14.90 45.57 4.75
N LEU A 26 -15.16 45.31 6.03
CA LEU A 26 -14.12 45.03 7.04
C LEU A 26 -14.03 43.56 7.49
N PHE A 27 -14.76 42.65 6.85
CA PHE A 27 -14.75 41.21 7.21
C PHE A 27 -14.29 40.30 6.06
N VAL A 28 -13.28 40.71 5.29
CA VAL A 28 -12.43 39.77 4.53
C VAL A 28 -10.98 40.29 4.54
N TRP A 29 -10.41 40.44 5.73
CA TRP A 29 -9.00 40.10 5.88
C TRP A 29 -9.00 38.74 6.58
N ALA A 30 -9.15 37.70 5.75
CA ALA A 30 -8.76 36.38 6.15
C ALA A 30 -7.36 36.50 6.74
N SER A 31 -7.22 36.07 7.99
CA SER A 31 -5.98 35.84 8.68
C SER A 31 -5.09 34.96 7.80
N GLN A 32 -4.29 35.58 6.93
CA GLN A 32 -3.01 35.01 6.57
C GLN A 32 -2.24 34.97 7.88
N ALA A 33 -2.28 33.82 8.56
CA ALA A 33 -1.38 33.56 9.66
C ALA A 33 0.02 33.89 9.12
N ASN A 34 0.62 34.98 9.62
CA ASN A 34 1.95 35.40 9.26
C ASN A 34 2.88 34.20 9.47
N ALA A 35 3.29 33.55 8.38
CA ALA A 35 4.45 32.69 8.42
C ALA A 35 5.62 33.62 8.76
N GLY A 36 6.13 33.52 9.98
CA GLY A 36 7.40 34.16 10.32
C GLY A 36 8.48 33.74 9.32
N PRO A 37 9.56 34.54 9.19
CA PRO A 37 10.67 34.15 8.31
C PRO A 37 11.17 32.75 8.69
N LEU A 38 11.66 31.99 7.70
CA LEU A 38 12.30 30.71 7.97
C LEU A 38 13.48 30.93 8.96
N PRO A 39 13.67 30.03 9.94
CA PRO A 39 14.84 30.13 10.82
C PRO A 39 16.14 30.16 10.01
N PRO A 40 17.14 30.98 10.36
CA PRO A 40 18.39 31.10 9.59
C PRO A 40 19.11 29.77 9.36
N GLU A 41 19.01 28.85 10.32
CA GLU A 41 19.58 27.50 10.23
C GLU A 41 18.91 26.69 9.11
N VAL A 42 17.58 26.82 8.95
CA VAL A 42 16.81 26.17 7.89
C VAL A 42 17.16 26.77 6.53
N GLU A 43 17.22 28.10 6.43
CA GLU A 43 17.63 28.77 5.18
C GLU A 43 19.03 28.34 4.74
N THR A 44 19.97 28.31 5.69
CA THR A 44 21.35 27.88 5.43
C THR A 44 21.40 26.42 4.97
N ALA A 45 20.61 25.54 5.57
CA ALA A 45 20.54 24.13 5.17
C ALA A 45 19.97 23.96 3.76
N LEU A 46 18.91 24.70 3.41
CA LEU A 46 18.32 24.71 2.06
C LEU A 46 19.33 25.19 1.02
N GLN A 47 20.05 26.28 1.30
CA GLN A 47 21.09 26.81 0.41
C GLN A 47 22.22 25.80 0.18
N ARG A 48 22.73 25.15 1.24
CA ARG A 48 23.76 24.11 1.10
C ARG A 48 23.29 22.91 0.29
N ALA A 49 22.02 22.55 0.41
CA ALA A 49 21.41 21.45 -0.34
C ALA A 49 21.00 21.84 -1.78
N GLY A 50 21.11 23.12 -2.16
CA GLY A 50 20.64 23.61 -3.45
C GLY A 50 19.12 23.55 -3.62
N VAL A 51 18.36 23.55 -2.53
CA VAL A 51 16.90 23.44 -2.54
C VAL A 51 16.29 24.85 -2.42
N PRO A 52 15.46 25.30 -3.37
CA PRO A 52 14.79 26.59 -3.28
C PRO A 52 13.81 26.66 -2.09
N ARG A 53 13.70 27.83 -1.45
CA ARG A 53 12.87 28.01 -0.24
C ARG A 53 11.38 27.72 -0.48
N GLU A 54 10.93 27.99 -1.70
CA GLU A 54 9.58 27.76 -2.19
C GLU A 54 9.26 26.26 -2.36
N SER A 55 10.27 25.39 -2.42
CA SER A 55 10.06 23.95 -2.47
C SER A 55 9.86 23.33 -1.08
N LEU A 56 10.15 24.07 -0.01
CA LEU A 56 9.94 23.59 1.37
C LEU A 56 8.47 23.78 1.76
N VAL A 57 7.83 22.69 2.20
CA VAL A 57 6.51 22.69 2.84
C VAL A 57 6.65 21.99 4.17
N VAL A 58 6.44 22.72 5.28
CA VAL A 58 6.76 22.20 6.61
C VAL A 58 5.83 22.75 7.69
N VAL A 59 5.48 21.87 8.62
CA VAL A 59 4.92 22.20 9.93
C VAL A 59 5.75 21.48 11.00
N ALA A 60 6.26 22.22 11.97
CA ALA A 60 6.85 21.67 13.18
C ALA A 60 6.02 22.13 14.37
N GLN A 61 5.40 21.18 15.06
CA GLN A 61 4.47 21.44 16.16
C GLN A 61 4.78 20.50 17.32
N GLU A 62 4.85 21.08 18.52
CA GLU A 62 4.98 20.31 19.75
C GLU A 62 3.72 19.47 19.99
N VAL A 63 3.90 18.25 20.48
CA VAL A 63 2.79 17.32 20.73
C VAL A 63 1.90 17.87 21.85
N GLY A 64 0.59 17.91 21.61
CA GLY A 64 -0.40 18.50 22.53
C GLY A 64 -0.52 20.02 22.44
N ALA A 65 0.41 20.72 21.77
CA ALA A 65 0.29 22.16 21.55
C ALA A 65 -0.80 22.46 20.51
N THR A 66 -1.46 23.62 20.65
CA THR A 66 -2.49 24.08 19.70
C THR A 66 -1.90 24.86 18.52
N THR A 67 -0.69 25.39 18.66
CA THR A 67 -0.02 26.20 17.64
C THR A 67 1.33 25.59 17.23
N PRO A 68 1.68 25.61 15.95
CA PRO A 68 2.99 25.15 15.49
C PRO A 68 4.08 26.16 15.86
N ARG A 69 5.29 25.65 16.12
CA ARG A 69 6.51 26.46 16.29
C ARG A 69 7.04 26.96 14.95
N LEU A 70 6.80 26.22 13.88
CA LEU A 70 7.10 26.59 12.50
C LEU A 70 5.95 26.13 11.60
N ALA A 71 5.43 27.03 10.78
CA ALA A 71 4.52 26.70 9.69
C ALA A 71 4.95 27.51 8.47
N TRP A 72 5.39 26.82 7.42
CA TRP A 72 5.85 27.43 6.18
C TRP A 72 5.21 26.71 4.99
N GLN A 73 4.47 27.48 4.18
CA GLN A 73 3.64 26.96 3.09
C GLN A 73 2.72 25.80 3.54
N ALA A 74 2.28 25.83 4.81
CA ALA A 74 1.65 24.70 5.48
C ALA A 74 0.37 24.19 4.77
N GLN A 75 -0.36 25.09 4.12
CA GLN A 75 -1.58 24.78 3.36
C GLN A 75 -1.33 24.46 1.87
N MET A 76 -0.09 24.53 1.38
CA MET A 76 0.21 24.21 -0.02
C MET A 76 0.05 22.70 -0.25
N PRO A 77 -0.85 22.26 -1.16
CA PRO A 77 -0.97 20.85 -1.48
C PRO A 77 0.22 20.40 -2.33
N VAL A 78 0.96 19.42 -1.84
CA VAL A 78 2.13 18.85 -2.52
C VAL A 78 2.04 17.34 -2.59
N ASN A 79 2.84 16.72 -3.46
CA ASN A 79 2.92 15.26 -3.52
C ASN A 79 3.49 14.73 -2.20
N PRO A 80 2.72 13.95 -1.41
CA PRO A 80 3.18 13.47 -0.11
C PRO A 80 4.12 12.26 -0.19
N ALA A 81 4.28 11.68 -1.38
CA ALA A 81 4.83 10.35 -1.57
C ALA A 81 4.21 9.38 -0.54
N SER A 82 5.03 8.52 0.07
CA SER A 82 4.58 7.52 1.03
C SER A 82 3.94 8.06 2.32
N LEU A 83 3.97 9.37 2.59
CA LEU A 83 3.21 9.94 3.71
C LEU A 83 1.69 9.75 3.53
N MET A 84 1.20 9.51 2.30
CA MET A 84 -0.19 9.11 2.04
C MET A 84 -0.60 7.85 2.83
N LYS A 85 0.34 6.94 3.13
CA LYS A 85 0.03 5.75 3.93
C LYS A 85 -0.50 6.10 5.32
N LEU A 86 -0.11 7.25 5.89
CA LEU A 86 -0.66 7.72 7.16
C LEU A 86 -2.18 7.94 7.07
N VAL A 87 -2.67 8.49 5.96
CA VAL A 87 -4.13 8.64 5.72
C VAL A 87 -4.79 7.27 5.73
N THR A 88 -4.30 6.35 4.90
CA THR A 88 -4.88 5.02 4.77
C THR A 88 -4.84 4.23 6.09
N THR A 89 -3.69 4.21 6.78
CA THR A 89 -3.53 3.42 8.01
C THR A 89 -4.27 4.03 9.19
N THR A 90 -4.31 5.35 9.31
CA THR A 90 -5.06 6.00 10.40
C THR A 90 -6.56 5.86 10.18
N ALA A 91 -7.06 6.02 8.95
CA ALA A 91 -8.45 5.76 8.63
C ALA A 91 -8.84 4.31 8.91
N ALA A 92 -7.97 3.35 8.61
CA ALA A 92 -8.23 1.95 8.90
C ALA A 92 -8.32 1.63 10.39
N LEU A 93 -7.43 2.21 11.21
CA LEU A 93 -7.53 2.06 12.66
C LEU A 93 -8.86 2.60 13.21
N ASP A 94 -9.32 3.73 12.68
CA ASP A 94 -10.54 4.39 13.12
C ASP A 94 -11.81 3.64 12.66
N LEU A 95 -11.83 3.19 11.40
CA LEU A 95 -13.00 2.59 10.77
C LEU A 95 -13.15 1.09 11.01
N LEU A 96 -12.04 0.35 11.18
CA LEU A 96 -12.05 -1.11 11.35
C LEU A 96 -11.69 -1.53 12.77
N GLY A 97 -10.85 -0.73 13.45
CA GLY A 97 -10.29 -1.07 14.76
C GLY A 97 -9.02 -1.91 14.68
N PRO A 98 -8.12 -1.81 15.68
CA PRO A 98 -6.79 -2.43 15.65
C PRO A 98 -6.79 -3.97 15.66
N ALA A 99 -7.87 -4.58 16.17
CA ALA A 99 -8.03 -6.04 16.24
C ALA A 99 -8.66 -6.65 14.97
N TRP A 100 -9.07 -5.83 14.01
CA TRP A 100 -9.70 -6.32 12.78
C TRP A 100 -8.73 -7.20 11.98
N SER A 101 -9.24 -8.25 11.34
CA SER A 101 -8.45 -9.21 10.58
C SER A 101 -9.18 -9.61 9.29
N TRP A 102 -8.42 -9.92 8.24
CA TRP A 102 -8.93 -10.51 7.01
C TRP A 102 -9.12 -12.01 7.20
N THR A 103 -10.05 -12.60 6.46
CA THR A 103 -10.23 -14.06 6.39
C THR A 103 -10.05 -14.56 4.97
N THR A 104 -9.37 -15.70 4.79
CA THR A 104 -9.23 -16.38 3.50
C THR A 104 -10.02 -17.69 3.56
N PRO A 105 -11.29 -17.71 3.10
CA PRO A 105 -12.12 -18.91 3.15
C PRO A 105 -11.74 -19.92 2.06
N VAL A 106 -11.86 -21.20 2.41
CA VAL A 106 -11.48 -22.34 1.58
C VAL A 106 -12.57 -23.41 1.57
N TRP A 107 -12.92 -23.92 0.39
CA TRP A 107 -13.88 -25.00 0.22
C TRP A 107 -13.21 -26.23 -0.38
N ILE A 108 -13.48 -27.39 0.21
CA ILE A 108 -13.16 -28.71 -0.35
C ILE A 108 -14.45 -29.26 -0.94
N GLN A 109 -14.62 -29.13 -2.26
CA GLN A 109 -15.84 -29.50 -2.97
C GLN A 109 -15.67 -30.84 -3.68
N GLY A 110 -16.60 -31.76 -3.47
CA GLY A 110 -16.59 -33.09 -4.09
C GLY A 110 -16.50 -34.19 -3.05
N THR A 111 -16.16 -35.40 -3.50
CA THR A 111 -16.06 -36.58 -2.62
C THR A 111 -14.62 -36.87 -2.25
N MET A 112 -14.41 -37.22 -0.98
CA MET A 112 -13.11 -37.60 -0.43
C MET A 112 -13.03 -39.12 -0.30
N LEU A 113 -12.05 -39.75 -0.96
CA LEU A 113 -11.78 -41.18 -0.84
C LEU A 113 -10.27 -41.45 -0.73
N ASN A 114 -9.82 -42.04 0.37
CA ASN A 114 -8.42 -42.44 0.61
C ASN A 114 -7.39 -41.33 0.32
N GLY A 115 -7.74 -40.08 0.64
CA GLY A 115 -6.92 -38.89 0.43
C GLY A 115 -6.96 -38.29 -0.98
N VAL A 116 -7.84 -38.79 -1.84
CA VAL A 116 -8.13 -38.24 -3.16
C VAL A 116 -9.42 -37.41 -3.09
N LEU A 117 -9.34 -36.16 -3.51
CA LEU A 117 -10.49 -35.28 -3.74
C LEU A 117 -10.95 -35.41 -5.19
N GLU A 118 -12.09 -36.06 -5.39
CA GLU A 118 -12.83 -36.07 -6.66
C GLU A 118 -13.67 -34.79 -6.75
N GLY A 119 -12.99 -33.68 -7.02
CA GLY A 119 -13.58 -32.36 -7.12
C GLY A 119 -12.57 -31.24 -6.95
N ASN A 120 -13.05 -30.07 -6.54
CA ASN A 120 -12.29 -28.83 -6.56
C ASN A 120 -11.90 -28.35 -5.17
N LEU A 121 -10.73 -27.72 -5.08
CA LEU A 121 -10.38 -26.87 -3.95
C LEU A 121 -10.66 -25.42 -4.36
N VAL A 122 -11.47 -24.68 -3.61
CA VAL A 122 -11.73 -23.26 -3.90
C VAL A 122 -11.07 -22.40 -2.82
N ILE A 123 -10.33 -21.37 -3.22
CA ILE A 123 -9.70 -20.39 -2.33
C ILE A 123 -10.19 -19.01 -2.72
N LYS A 124 -10.82 -18.28 -1.79
CA LYS A 124 -11.28 -16.92 -2.04
C LYS A 124 -10.41 -15.91 -1.32
N GLY A 125 -9.95 -14.91 -2.06
CA GLY A 125 -9.27 -13.75 -1.52
C GLY A 125 -10.25 -12.70 -1.02
N SER A 126 -9.99 -12.14 0.16
CA SER A 126 -10.73 -11.01 0.74
C SER A 126 -9.89 -9.73 0.86
N GLY A 127 -8.66 -9.75 0.34
CA GLY A 127 -7.73 -8.62 0.40
C GLY A 127 -6.60 -8.74 1.43
N ASP A 128 -6.41 -9.90 2.07
CA ASP A 128 -5.32 -10.12 3.06
C ASP A 128 -3.96 -9.65 2.48
N PRO A 129 -3.33 -8.60 3.05
CA PRO A 129 -2.07 -8.07 2.55
C PRO A 129 -0.85 -8.85 3.05
N LYS A 130 -1.04 -9.90 3.84
CA LYS A 130 0.02 -10.72 4.43
C LYS A 130 -0.16 -12.20 4.10
N LEU A 131 -0.79 -12.55 2.98
CA LEU A 131 -0.81 -13.94 2.49
C LEU A 131 0.52 -14.33 1.81
N VAL A 132 1.61 -14.21 2.57
CA VAL A 132 2.99 -14.58 2.21
C VAL A 132 3.17 -16.10 2.11
N GLN A 133 4.28 -16.56 1.55
CA GLN A 133 4.55 -17.98 1.31
C GLN A 133 4.34 -18.85 2.55
N GLU A 134 4.78 -18.43 3.72
CA GLU A 134 4.66 -19.19 4.97
C GLU A 134 3.20 -19.39 5.36
N ARG A 135 2.37 -18.37 5.16
CA ARG A 135 0.94 -18.40 5.47
C ARG A 135 0.15 -19.18 4.41
N LEU A 136 0.58 -19.07 3.15
CA LEU A 136 0.07 -19.92 2.07
C LEU A 136 0.40 -21.39 2.32
N TRP A 137 1.61 -21.69 2.79
CA TRP A 137 2.01 -23.03 3.20
C TRP A 137 1.14 -23.53 4.35
N LEU A 138 0.86 -22.70 5.37
CA LEU A 138 -0.06 -23.07 6.46
C LEU A 138 -1.49 -23.36 5.95
N LEU A 139 -2.00 -22.57 5.00
CA LEU A 139 -3.30 -22.80 4.36
C LEU A 139 -3.32 -24.17 3.64
N LEU A 140 -2.33 -24.44 2.80
CA LEU A 140 -2.23 -25.71 2.07
C LEU A 140 -1.96 -26.89 3.02
N ARG A 141 -1.24 -26.66 4.11
CA ARG A 141 -1.01 -27.67 5.15
C ARG A 141 -2.30 -28.03 5.86
N ARG A 142 -3.18 -27.04 6.09
CA ARG A 142 -4.53 -27.27 6.63
C ARG A 142 -5.37 -28.12 5.67
N VAL A 143 -5.27 -27.88 4.36
CA VAL A 143 -5.91 -28.73 3.35
C VAL A 143 -5.42 -30.19 3.45
N GLN A 144 -4.10 -30.41 3.61
CA GLN A 144 -3.56 -31.76 3.83
C GLN A 144 -4.01 -32.40 5.15
N GLN A 145 -4.14 -31.61 6.23
CA GLN A 145 -4.66 -32.10 7.51
C GLN A 145 -6.12 -32.54 7.44
N LEU A 146 -6.89 -31.98 6.52
CA LEU A 146 -8.26 -32.43 6.19
C LEU A 146 -8.27 -33.68 5.29
N GLY A 147 -7.10 -34.29 5.06
CA GLY A 147 -6.93 -35.57 4.38
C GLY A 147 -6.60 -35.45 2.88
N VAL A 148 -6.64 -34.26 2.29
CA VAL A 148 -6.38 -34.08 0.85
C VAL A 148 -4.89 -34.28 0.54
N ARG A 149 -4.58 -35.31 -0.26
CA ARG A 149 -3.23 -35.57 -0.80
C ARG A 149 -3.19 -35.39 -2.32
N GLU A 150 -4.32 -35.65 -2.98
CA GLU A 150 -4.50 -35.50 -4.42
C GLU A 150 -5.79 -34.76 -4.72
N ILE A 151 -5.73 -33.83 -5.67
CA ILE A 151 -6.89 -33.10 -6.20
C ILE A 151 -7.08 -33.51 -7.66
N ARG A 152 -8.23 -34.14 -7.98
CA ARG A 152 -8.55 -34.61 -9.33
C ARG A 152 -9.28 -33.58 -10.18
N GLY A 153 -10.00 -32.64 -9.55
CA GLY A 153 -10.50 -31.44 -10.20
C GLY A 153 -9.48 -30.30 -10.17
N ASP A 154 -10.00 -29.08 -10.09
CA ASP A 154 -9.22 -27.84 -10.16
C ASP A 154 -8.96 -27.22 -8.78
N ILE A 155 -7.93 -26.38 -8.71
CA ILE A 155 -7.86 -25.34 -7.67
C ILE A 155 -8.46 -24.06 -8.26
N VAL A 156 -9.57 -23.59 -7.69
CA VAL A 156 -10.34 -22.44 -8.15
C VAL A 156 -10.01 -21.22 -7.29
N LEU A 157 -9.61 -20.12 -7.94
CA LEU A 157 -9.25 -18.88 -7.27
C LEU A 157 -10.36 -17.85 -7.44
N ASP A 158 -10.99 -17.46 -6.34
CA ASP A 158 -11.94 -16.35 -6.35
C ASP A 158 -11.26 -15.06 -5.91
N ARG A 159 -11.25 -14.08 -6.82
CA ARG A 159 -10.64 -12.76 -6.65
C ARG A 159 -11.67 -11.63 -6.74
N SER A 160 -12.96 -11.97 -6.70
CA SER A 160 -14.08 -11.06 -6.95
C SER A 160 -14.29 -9.97 -5.90
N ALA A 161 -13.64 -10.08 -4.73
CA ALA A 161 -13.77 -9.09 -3.66
C ALA A 161 -13.25 -7.71 -4.08
N PHE A 162 -12.24 -7.67 -4.96
CA PHE A 162 -11.68 -6.44 -5.52
C PHE A 162 -11.92 -6.38 -7.03
N LEU A 163 -12.40 -5.23 -7.49
CA LEU A 163 -12.52 -4.91 -8.93
C LEU A 163 -11.54 -3.77 -9.23
N VAL A 164 -10.33 -4.15 -9.61
CA VAL A 164 -9.25 -3.21 -9.93
C VAL A 164 -9.01 -3.26 -11.44
N PRO A 165 -9.03 -2.11 -12.14
CA PRO A 165 -8.71 -2.06 -13.56
C PRO A 165 -7.31 -2.63 -13.82
N GLU A 166 -7.18 -3.37 -14.93
CA GLU A 166 -5.87 -3.81 -15.38
C GLU A 166 -5.03 -2.59 -15.78
N GLN A 167 -3.82 -2.52 -15.25
CA GLN A 167 -2.87 -1.44 -15.54
C GLN A 167 -1.48 -2.05 -15.66
N ASN A 168 -0.66 -1.50 -16.57
CA ASN A 168 0.69 -1.99 -16.74
C ASN A 168 1.54 -1.51 -15.54
N PRO A 169 2.27 -2.41 -14.84
CA PRO A 169 3.16 -2.04 -13.75
C PRO A 169 4.26 -1.05 -14.17
N ALA A 170 4.62 -1.00 -15.45
CA ALA A 170 5.61 -0.07 -15.99
C ALA A 170 5.11 1.37 -16.12
N ASP A 171 3.80 1.63 -16.06
CA ASP A 171 3.22 2.94 -16.39
C ASP A 171 3.68 4.07 -15.44
N PHE A 172 4.19 3.74 -14.25
CA PHE A 172 4.62 4.72 -13.25
C PHE A 172 6.03 5.28 -13.52
N ASP A 173 6.99 4.40 -13.77
CA ASP A 173 8.43 4.73 -13.85
C ASP A 173 9.23 3.86 -14.84
N GLY A 174 8.56 3.00 -15.61
CA GLY A 174 9.22 2.08 -16.55
C GLY A 174 9.83 0.83 -15.90
N GLU A 175 9.61 0.59 -14.60
CA GLU A 175 10.25 -0.48 -13.84
C GLU A 175 9.25 -1.58 -13.40
N PRO A 176 8.67 -2.38 -14.32
CA PRO A 176 7.56 -3.28 -14.01
C PRO A 176 7.91 -4.41 -13.05
N LEU A 177 9.20 -4.76 -12.94
CA LEU A 177 9.68 -5.86 -12.08
C LEU A 177 10.04 -5.39 -10.67
N ARG A 178 9.84 -4.11 -10.34
CA ARG A 178 10.04 -3.63 -8.97
C ARG A 178 8.85 -4.05 -8.09
N PRO A 179 9.08 -4.68 -6.92
CA PRO A 179 7.99 -5.08 -6.03
C PRO A 179 7.04 -3.95 -5.64
N TYR A 180 7.52 -2.71 -5.60
CA TYR A 180 6.69 -1.55 -5.27
C TYR A 180 5.67 -1.16 -6.35
N ASN A 181 5.79 -1.72 -7.57
CA ASN A 181 4.87 -1.56 -8.70
C ASN A 181 3.84 -2.72 -8.81
N VAL A 182 3.89 -3.70 -7.89
CA VAL A 182 2.90 -4.77 -7.84
C VAL A 182 1.52 -4.18 -7.58
N ARG A 183 0.54 -4.63 -8.37
CA ARG A 183 -0.86 -4.21 -8.25
C ARG A 183 -1.60 -5.02 -7.16
N PRO A 184 -2.55 -4.39 -6.46
CA PRO A 184 -3.35 -5.04 -5.43
C PRO A 184 -4.23 -6.13 -6.04
N ASP A 185 -4.66 -7.06 -5.20
CA ASP A 185 -5.39 -8.25 -5.61
C ASP A 185 -6.15 -8.83 -4.44
N ALA A 186 -7.42 -9.18 -4.63
CA ALA A 186 -8.19 -9.80 -3.55
C ALA A 186 -7.50 -11.06 -2.98
N LEU A 187 -6.81 -11.82 -3.83
CA LEU A 187 -5.96 -12.94 -3.43
C LEU A 187 -4.49 -12.60 -3.70
N LEU A 188 -3.91 -11.69 -2.93
CA LEU A 188 -2.51 -11.29 -3.10
C LEU A 188 -1.56 -12.33 -2.48
N LEU A 189 -1.17 -13.33 -3.26
CA LEU A 189 -0.20 -14.34 -2.81
C LEU A 189 1.22 -13.78 -2.89
N ASN A 190 1.92 -13.79 -1.76
CA ASN A 190 3.34 -13.45 -1.63
C ASN A 190 3.77 -12.21 -2.45
N TYR A 191 2.95 -11.16 -2.39
CA TYR A 191 3.19 -9.89 -3.09
C TYR A 191 3.42 -10.04 -4.61
N LYS A 192 2.94 -11.12 -5.24
CA LYS A 192 3.24 -11.50 -6.63
C LYS A 192 4.73 -11.40 -6.97
N SER A 193 5.57 -11.71 -6.00
CA SER A 193 7.00 -11.50 -6.06
C SER A 193 7.76 -12.78 -5.74
N LEU A 194 8.99 -12.85 -6.24
CA LEU A 194 9.96 -13.89 -5.93
C LEU A 194 11.21 -13.24 -5.34
N LEU A 195 11.87 -13.98 -4.46
CA LEU A 195 13.15 -13.61 -3.88
C LEU A 195 14.21 -14.53 -4.47
N LEU A 196 15.12 -13.96 -5.26
CA LEU A 196 16.30 -14.67 -5.72
C LEU A 196 17.42 -14.50 -4.71
N THR A 197 17.99 -15.59 -4.21
CA THR A 197 19.15 -15.56 -3.32
C THR A 197 20.35 -16.10 -4.06
N PHE A 198 21.45 -15.34 -4.02
CA PHE A 198 22.73 -15.67 -4.66
C PHE A 198 23.75 -15.96 -3.57
N THR A 199 24.19 -17.21 -3.46
CA THR A 199 25.13 -17.66 -2.42
C THR A 199 26.41 -18.17 -3.08
N PRO A 200 27.56 -17.48 -2.92
CA PRO A 200 28.84 -17.93 -3.49
C PRO A 200 29.26 -19.32 -3.01
N ASP A 201 29.58 -20.20 -3.94
CA ASP A 201 30.27 -21.47 -3.72
C ASP A 201 31.62 -21.43 -4.46
N ALA A 202 32.66 -21.01 -3.74
CA ALA A 202 34.00 -20.85 -4.29
C ALA A 202 34.59 -22.18 -4.78
N ALA A 203 34.23 -23.32 -4.18
CA ALA A 203 34.72 -24.63 -4.59
C ALA A 203 34.15 -25.04 -5.95
N ARG A 204 32.90 -24.65 -6.25
CA ARG A 204 32.26 -24.90 -7.55
C ARG A 204 32.49 -23.80 -8.58
N GLY A 205 33.07 -22.65 -8.17
CA GLY A 205 33.27 -21.51 -9.04
C GLY A 205 31.97 -20.83 -9.50
N ILE A 206 30.86 -21.03 -8.79
CA ILE A 206 29.54 -20.45 -9.09
C ILE A 206 28.92 -19.81 -7.85
N ALA A 207 28.07 -18.81 -8.03
CA ALA A 207 27.06 -18.45 -7.05
C ALA A 207 25.84 -19.34 -7.29
N ILE A 208 25.42 -20.10 -6.28
CA ILE A 208 24.18 -20.88 -6.31
C ILE A 208 23.02 -19.88 -6.28
N VAL A 209 22.03 -20.09 -7.14
CA VAL A 209 20.80 -19.29 -7.18
C VAL A 209 19.65 -20.13 -6.66
N SER A 210 19.02 -19.67 -5.59
CA SER A 210 17.72 -20.18 -5.15
C SER A 210 16.63 -19.15 -5.39
N SER A 211 15.39 -19.62 -5.54
CA SER A 211 14.22 -18.78 -5.73
C SER A 211 13.10 -19.23 -4.83
N GLU A 212 12.48 -18.30 -4.13
CA GLU A 212 11.34 -18.54 -3.26
C GLU A 212 10.23 -17.51 -3.54
N PRO A 213 8.95 -17.92 -3.63
CA PRO A 213 8.43 -19.29 -3.59
C PRO A 213 8.67 -20.08 -4.89
N PRO A 214 8.48 -21.42 -4.87
CA PRO A 214 8.49 -22.22 -6.10
C PRO A 214 7.32 -21.84 -7.02
N LEU A 215 7.62 -21.63 -8.30
CA LEU A 215 6.62 -21.35 -9.33
C LEU A 215 6.52 -22.51 -10.32
N ALA A 216 5.35 -23.16 -10.37
CA ALA A 216 5.13 -24.27 -11.30
C ALA A 216 5.38 -23.85 -12.76
N GLY A 217 6.18 -24.65 -13.47
CA GLY A 217 6.46 -24.45 -14.89
C GLY A 217 7.34 -23.24 -15.20
N VAL A 218 8.03 -22.67 -14.21
CA VAL A 218 9.05 -21.64 -14.38
C VAL A 218 10.42 -22.28 -14.18
N ARG A 219 11.35 -22.01 -15.09
CA ARG A 219 12.75 -22.45 -14.99
C ARG A 219 13.60 -21.26 -14.58
N ILE A 220 14.44 -21.46 -13.57
CA ILE A 220 15.36 -20.43 -13.07
C ILE A 220 16.74 -21.06 -13.10
N ASP A 221 17.72 -20.37 -13.71
CA ASP A 221 19.10 -20.82 -13.69
C ASP A 221 19.57 -20.99 -12.23
N VAL A 222 20.09 -22.16 -11.89
CA VAL A 222 20.46 -22.55 -10.52
C VAL A 222 21.86 -22.07 -10.10
N GLY A 223 22.57 -21.41 -11.00
CA GLY A 223 23.92 -20.93 -10.73
C GLY A 223 24.40 -19.90 -11.74
N VAL A 224 25.31 -19.03 -11.29
CA VAL A 224 25.98 -18.02 -12.11
C VAL A 224 27.49 -18.09 -11.88
N PRO A 225 28.35 -18.06 -12.91
CA PRO A 225 29.79 -18.10 -12.72
C PRO A 225 30.30 -16.99 -11.79
N LEU A 226 31.22 -17.33 -10.89
CA LEU A 226 31.86 -16.33 -10.03
C LEU A 226 32.87 -15.48 -10.79
N SER A 227 33.12 -14.28 -10.27
CA SER A 227 34.18 -13.39 -10.75
C SER A 227 34.91 -12.71 -9.60
N ASN A 228 36.14 -12.27 -9.85
CA ASN A 228 36.99 -11.56 -8.88
C ASN A 228 36.73 -10.04 -8.84
N GLY A 229 35.56 -9.58 -9.33
CA GLY A 229 35.20 -8.17 -9.34
C GLY A 229 34.84 -7.62 -7.95
N VAL A 230 34.73 -6.29 -7.87
CA VAL A 230 34.20 -5.61 -6.67
C VAL A 230 32.68 -5.77 -6.58
N CYS A 231 32.14 -5.83 -5.37
CA CYS A 231 30.69 -5.84 -5.18
C CYS A 231 30.12 -4.42 -5.25
N ASN A 232 29.83 -3.95 -6.45
CA ASN A 232 29.10 -2.71 -6.68
C ASN A 232 27.74 -3.00 -7.33
N ASP A 233 27.53 -2.61 -8.60
CA ASP A 233 26.32 -2.92 -9.35
C ASP A 233 26.32 -4.39 -9.84
N TRP A 234 26.28 -5.32 -8.90
CA TRP A 234 26.28 -6.75 -9.17
C TRP A 234 25.07 -7.19 -10.00
N ARG A 235 23.93 -6.48 -9.89
CA ARG A 235 22.71 -6.79 -10.66
C ARG A 235 22.89 -6.52 -12.16
N ALA A 236 23.56 -5.44 -12.53
CA ALA A 236 23.90 -5.20 -13.93
C ALA A 236 24.89 -6.25 -14.48
N VAL A 237 25.87 -6.65 -13.66
CA VAL A 237 26.89 -7.64 -14.04
C VAL A 237 26.30 -9.04 -14.25
N LEU A 238 25.21 -9.39 -13.58
CA LEU A 238 24.48 -10.65 -13.78
C LEU A 238 23.93 -10.80 -15.21
N ARG A 239 23.67 -9.69 -15.92
CA ARG A 239 23.00 -9.68 -17.23
C ARG A 239 21.76 -10.58 -17.22
N ALA A 240 20.86 -10.31 -16.28
CA ALA A 240 19.67 -11.12 -16.08
C ALA A 240 18.66 -10.95 -17.24
N GLU A 241 18.21 -12.06 -17.80
CA GLU A 241 17.12 -12.14 -18.78
C GLU A 241 15.82 -12.43 -18.01
N LEU A 242 15.01 -11.39 -17.77
CA LEU A 242 13.81 -11.47 -16.93
C LEU A 242 12.48 -11.26 -17.70
N ALA A 243 12.56 -11.04 -19.01
CA ALA A 243 11.39 -10.73 -19.83
C ALA A 243 10.51 -11.96 -20.14
N ASP A 244 11.09 -13.16 -20.20
CA ASP A 244 10.34 -14.41 -20.37
C ASP A 244 9.81 -14.88 -19.01
N PRO A 245 8.49 -14.85 -18.75
CA PRO A 245 7.95 -15.25 -17.44
C PRO A 245 8.18 -16.74 -17.14
N LEU A 246 8.50 -17.57 -18.13
CA LEU A 246 8.78 -18.99 -17.94
C LEU A 246 10.26 -19.28 -17.67
N ARG A 247 11.16 -18.31 -17.88
CA ARG A 247 12.61 -18.50 -17.79
C ARG A 247 13.33 -17.28 -17.22
N VAL A 248 13.96 -17.47 -16.07
CA VAL A 248 14.92 -16.51 -15.50
C VAL A 248 16.32 -17.04 -15.79
N ARG A 249 17.11 -16.25 -16.52
CA ARG A 249 18.49 -16.63 -16.89
C ARG A 249 19.50 -15.56 -16.54
N PHE A 250 20.75 -15.97 -16.36
CA PHE A 250 21.87 -15.05 -16.09
C PHE A 250 22.98 -15.28 -17.10
N ALA A 251 23.20 -14.32 -18.00
CA ALA A 251 24.25 -14.40 -19.02
C ALA A 251 25.61 -13.85 -18.53
N GLY A 252 25.65 -13.32 -17.31
CA GLY A 252 26.80 -12.63 -16.74
C GLY A 252 27.51 -13.42 -15.63
N HIS A 253 28.04 -12.68 -14.67
CA HIS A 253 28.84 -13.22 -13.57
C HIS A 253 28.38 -12.65 -12.23
N TYR A 254 28.72 -13.33 -11.14
CA TYR A 254 28.48 -12.86 -9.78
C TYR A 254 29.82 -12.57 -9.06
N PRO A 255 30.08 -11.33 -8.58
CA PRO A 255 31.32 -11.03 -7.86
C PRO A 255 31.38 -11.78 -6.52
N THR A 256 32.43 -12.57 -6.28
CA THR A 256 32.60 -13.31 -5.02
C THR A 256 32.61 -12.38 -3.80
N ALA A 257 33.15 -11.17 -3.97
CA ALA A 257 33.19 -10.14 -2.94
C ALA A 257 31.80 -9.69 -2.44
N CYS A 258 30.71 -10.01 -3.15
CA CYS A 258 29.37 -9.68 -2.69
C CYS A 258 28.91 -10.49 -1.48
N GLY A 259 29.50 -11.66 -1.22
CA GLY A 259 28.92 -12.63 -0.31
C GLY A 259 27.53 -13.03 -0.75
N GLU A 260 26.68 -13.42 0.20
CA GLU A 260 25.27 -13.69 -0.10
C GLU A 260 24.50 -12.39 -0.35
N LYS A 261 23.67 -12.37 -1.40
CA LYS A 261 22.75 -11.27 -1.69
C LYS A 261 21.38 -11.78 -2.10
N GLN A 262 20.38 -10.96 -1.82
CA GLN A 262 19.00 -11.19 -2.22
C GLN A 262 18.53 -10.14 -3.22
N TRP A 263 17.70 -10.59 -4.17
CA TRP A 263 17.05 -9.74 -5.16
C TRP A 263 15.55 -10.04 -5.20
N PRO A 264 14.73 -9.19 -4.55
CA PRO A 264 13.29 -9.29 -4.68
C PRO A 264 12.84 -8.73 -6.05
N LEU A 265 11.99 -9.48 -6.73
CA LEU A 265 11.47 -9.17 -8.05
C LEU A 265 9.96 -9.38 -8.07
N ALA A 266 9.22 -8.40 -8.58
CA ALA A 266 7.85 -8.64 -9.03
C ALA A 266 7.90 -9.61 -10.21
N TYR A 267 6.97 -10.56 -10.25
CA TYR A 267 6.93 -11.55 -11.31
C TYR A 267 6.46 -10.93 -12.63
N ALA A 268 7.15 -11.29 -13.73
CA ALA A 268 6.95 -10.68 -15.05
C ALA A 268 5.54 -10.87 -15.63
N ASP A 269 4.81 -11.90 -15.19
CA ASP A 269 3.39 -12.12 -15.55
C ASP A 269 2.52 -12.15 -14.28
N PRO A 270 2.07 -10.98 -13.78
CA PRO A 270 1.29 -10.88 -12.54
C PRO A 270 -0.03 -11.67 -12.56
N LYS A 271 -0.59 -11.97 -13.74
CA LYS A 271 -1.83 -12.76 -13.88
C LYS A 271 -1.57 -14.24 -13.60
N ALA A 272 -0.48 -14.78 -14.15
CA ALA A 272 -0.13 -16.18 -13.98
C ALA A 272 0.54 -16.50 -12.63
N TYR A 273 0.94 -15.49 -11.84
CA TYR A 273 1.63 -15.71 -10.56
C TYR A 273 0.87 -16.65 -9.62
N ASN A 274 -0.38 -16.32 -9.28
CA ASN A 274 -1.16 -17.07 -8.30
C ASN A 274 -1.36 -18.55 -8.70
N PRO A 275 -1.76 -18.86 -9.96
CA PRO A 275 -1.79 -20.24 -10.43
C PRO A 275 -0.46 -20.99 -10.25
N ARG A 276 0.67 -20.32 -10.53
CA ARG A 276 1.99 -20.95 -10.49
C ARG A 276 2.51 -21.19 -9.08
N VAL A 277 2.35 -20.22 -8.19
CA VAL A 277 2.83 -20.33 -6.81
C VAL A 277 2.03 -21.39 -6.04
N LEU A 278 0.71 -21.46 -6.25
CA LEU A 278 -0.14 -22.48 -5.63
C LEU A 278 0.20 -23.88 -6.12
N ALA A 279 0.30 -24.07 -7.44
CA ALA A 279 0.68 -25.35 -8.01
C ALA A 279 2.13 -25.74 -7.63
N GLY A 280 3.04 -24.76 -7.54
CA GLY A 280 4.43 -24.96 -7.14
C GLY A 280 4.53 -25.45 -5.70
N LEU A 281 3.97 -24.69 -4.76
CA LEU A 281 3.96 -25.04 -3.34
C LEU A 281 3.21 -26.34 -3.06
N TRP A 282 2.05 -26.57 -3.68
CA TRP A 282 1.30 -27.82 -3.48
C TRP A 282 2.15 -29.05 -3.84
N ARG A 283 2.87 -28.98 -4.97
CA ARG A 283 3.76 -30.07 -5.42
C ARG A 283 4.98 -30.21 -4.53
N GLU A 284 5.61 -29.11 -4.14
CA GLU A 284 6.74 -29.11 -3.20
C GLU A 284 6.37 -29.77 -1.86
N MET A 285 5.14 -29.55 -1.40
CA MET A 285 4.58 -30.18 -0.20
C MET A 285 4.16 -31.65 -0.40
N GLY A 286 4.45 -32.26 -1.55
CA GLY A 286 4.11 -33.64 -1.89
C GLY A 286 2.66 -33.86 -2.35
N GLY A 287 1.90 -32.79 -2.58
CA GLY A 287 0.55 -32.84 -3.10
C GLY A 287 0.49 -33.12 -4.60
N ARG A 288 -0.50 -33.90 -5.04
CA ARG A 288 -0.76 -34.17 -6.45
C ARG A 288 -1.94 -33.35 -6.96
N LEU A 289 -1.82 -32.75 -8.14
CA LEU A 289 -2.90 -32.02 -8.81
C LEU A 289 -3.02 -32.56 -10.24
N ILE A 290 -4.19 -33.12 -10.58
CA ILE A 290 -4.49 -33.61 -11.94
C ILE A 290 -5.09 -32.51 -12.80
N GLY A 291 -6.01 -31.71 -12.25
CA GLY A 291 -6.57 -30.56 -12.96
C GLY A 291 -5.61 -29.38 -13.00
N ARG A 292 -6.17 -28.17 -13.06
CA ARG A 292 -5.40 -26.93 -13.16
C ARG A 292 -5.74 -25.97 -12.04
N VAL A 293 -4.88 -24.96 -11.86
CA VAL A 293 -5.24 -23.78 -11.06
C VAL A 293 -5.82 -22.74 -12.01
N ARG A 294 -7.03 -22.25 -11.72
CA ARG A 294 -7.75 -21.29 -12.57
C ARG A 294 -8.56 -20.31 -11.74
N ASP A 295 -8.89 -19.16 -12.33
CA ASP A 295 -9.86 -18.26 -11.72
C ASP A 295 -11.29 -18.85 -11.79
N GLY A 296 -12.14 -18.41 -10.87
CA GLY A 296 -13.56 -18.75 -10.80
C GLY A 296 -14.26 -18.05 -9.64
N THR A 297 -15.46 -18.49 -9.32
CA THR A 297 -16.26 -17.91 -8.22
C THR A 297 -16.38 -18.93 -7.11
N ALA A 298 -16.24 -18.49 -5.86
CA ALA A 298 -16.49 -19.32 -4.71
C ALA A 298 -18.00 -19.60 -4.58
N PRO A 299 -18.36 -20.78 -4.05
CA PRO A 299 -19.76 -21.09 -3.81
C PRO A 299 -20.32 -20.23 -2.66
N THR A 300 -21.64 -20.26 -2.50
CA THR A 300 -22.35 -19.47 -1.47
C THR A 300 -22.56 -20.22 -0.16
N ASP A 301 -22.23 -21.51 -0.11
CA ASP A 301 -22.29 -22.32 1.12
C ASP A 301 -21.14 -21.96 2.07
N PRO A 302 -21.25 -22.27 3.38
CA PRO A 302 -20.18 -22.02 4.33
C PRO A 302 -18.86 -22.71 3.92
N PRO A 303 -17.69 -22.05 4.11
CA PRO A 303 -16.40 -22.64 3.78
C PRO A 303 -16.08 -23.85 4.68
N SER A 304 -15.26 -24.76 4.15
CA SER A 304 -14.74 -25.89 4.93
C SER A 304 -13.83 -25.43 6.07
N PHE A 305 -13.07 -24.35 5.86
CA PHE A 305 -12.36 -23.61 6.89
C PHE A 305 -11.98 -22.21 6.39
N GLU A 306 -11.53 -21.35 7.31
CA GLU A 306 -10.98 -20.04 7.00
C GLU A 306 -9.60 -19.87 7.65
N LEU A 307 -8.70 -19.15 6.98
CA LEU A 307 -7.44 -18.69 7.57
C LEU A 307 -7.53 -17.19 7.87
N SER A 308 -7.39 -16.81 9.14
CA SER A 308 -7.36 -15.41 9.57
C SER A 308 -5.96 -14.80 9.48
N SER A 309 -5.86 -13.56 9.00
CA SER A 309 -4.63 -12.75 9.02
C SER A 309 -4.18 -12.42 10.45
N PRO A 310 -2.96 -11.91 10.65
CA PRO A 310 -2.64 -11.14 11.86
C PRO A 310 -3.61 -9.94 12.02
N PRO A 311 -3.68 -9.32 13.22
CA PRO A 311 -4.54 -8.17 13.46
C PRO A 311 -4.02 -6.91 12.77
N LEU A 312 -4.93 -6.02 12.35
CA LEU A 312 -4.64 -4.79 11.59
C LEU A 312 -3.48 -3.97 12.17
N ALA A 313 -3.38 -3.85 13.50
CA ALA A 313 -2.29 -3.12 14.14
C ALA A 313 -0.88 -3.65 13.75
N GLU A 314 -0.72 -4.97 13.64
CA GLU A 314 0.53 -5.59 13.20
C GLU A 314 0.79 -5.32 11.72
N LEU A 315 -0.25 -5.44 10.88
CA LEU A 315 -0.11 -5.17 9.44
C LEU A 315 0.20 -3.70 9.14
N ILE A 316 -0.34 -2.76 9.92
CA ILE A 316 -0.01 -1.34 9.82
C ILE A 316 1.46 -1.08 10.17
N ARG A 317 2.02 -1.79 11.16
CA ARG A 317 3.45 -1.72 11.46
C ARG A 317 4.27 -2.12 10.24
N ASP A 318 3.93 -3.22 9.58
CA ASP A 318 4.62 -3.67 8.36
C ASP A 318 4.47 -2.67 7.20
N ILE A 319 3.24 -2.18 6.96
CA ILE A 319 2.94 -1.16 5.94
C ILE A 319 3.84 0.06 6.14
N ASN A 320 3.89 0.58 7.37
CA ASN A 320 4.56 1.85 7.65
C ASN A 320 6.07 1.70 7.82
N LYS A 321 6.57 0.63 8.45
CA LYS A 321 8.02 0.41 8.63
C LYS A 321 8.74 0.10 7.32
N PHE A 322 8.13 -0.70 6.45
CA PHE A 322 8.70 -1.05 5.16
C PHE A 322 8.20 -0.17 4.01
N SER A 323 7.31 0.79 4.31
CA SER A 323 6.61 1.62 3.32
C SER A 323 6.00 0.78 2.19
N ASN A 324 5.38 -0.36 2.54
CA ASN A 324 4.95 -1.35 1.56
C ASN A 324 3.73 -0.83 0.76
N ASN A 325 3.94 -0.59 -0.54
CA ASN A 325 2.93 -0.01 -1.42
C ASN A 325 1.72 -0.90 -1.64
N VAL A 326 1.95 -2.18 -1.98
CA VAL A 326 0.84 -3.08 -2.30
C VAL A 326 0.02 -3.39 -1.06
N MET A 327 0.65 -3.51 0.12
CA MET A 327 -0.10 -3.67 1.38
C MET A 327 -0.96 -2.44 1.69
N ALA A 328 -0.46 -1.22 1.46
CA ALA A 328 -1.26 -0.01 1.61
C ALA A 328 -2.43 0.03 0.61
N GLN A 329 -2.22 -0.38 -0.65
CA GLN A 329 -3.27 -0.46 -1.67
C GLN A 329 -4.33 -1.53 -1.34
N GLN A 330 -3.93 -2.68 -0.78
CA GLN A 330 -4.86 -3.69 -0.26
C GLN A 330 -5.74 -3.12 0.86
N LEU A 331 -5.13 -2.42 1.83
CA LEU A 331 -5.87 -1.81 2.93
C LEU A 331 -6.82 -0.72 2.44
N PHE A 332 -6.37 0.10 1.48
CA PHE A 332 -7.19 1.08 0.80
C PHE A 332 -8.43 0.45 0.15
N LEU A 333 -8.27 -0.59 -0.66
CA LEU A 333 -9.41 -1.31 -1.27
C LEU A 333 -10.27 -2.04 -0.24
N THR A 334 -9.68 -2.53 0.84
CA THR A 334 -10.40 -3.14 1.97
C THR A 334 -11.36 -2.13 2.60
N LEU A 335 -10.97 -0.86 2.76
CA LEU A 335 -11.87 0.18 3.26
C LEU A 335 -13.05 0.42 2.32
N GLY A 336 -12.82 0.40 0.99
CA GLY A 336 -13.91 0.41 0.01
C GLY A 336 -14.83 -0.80 0.18
N LEU A 337 -14.26 -2.00 0.27
CA LEU A 337 -14.99 -3.26 0.43
C LEU A 337 -15.87 -3.28 1.69
N THR A 338 -15.30 -2.94 2.84
CA THR A 338 -16.02 -3.03 4.12
C THR A 338 -17.09 -1.96 4.27
N GLN A 339 -16.88 -0.76 3.71
CA GLN A 339 -17.81 0.37 3.87
C GLN A 339 -18.83 0.50 2.73
N ARG A 340 -18.55 -0.07 1.55
CA ARG A 340 -19.40 0.05 0.35
C ARG A 340 -19.80 -1.29 -0.26
N GLY A 341 -19.31 -2.41 0.26
CA GLY A 341 -19.65 -3.77 -0.17
C GLY A 341 -18.82 -4.33 -1.33
N THR A 342 -17.96 -3.51 -1.97
CA THR A 342 -17.04 -3.96 -3.03
C THR A 342 -15.74 -3.16 -2.95
N GLY A 343 -14.58 -3.79 -3.19
CA GLY A 343 -13.30 -3.09 -3.19
C GLY A 343 -12.96 -2.54 -4.56
N THR A 344 -13.40 -1.31 -4.85
CA THR A 344 -12.99 -0.55 -6.04
C THR A 344 -12.14 0.65 -5.63
N PRO A 345 -11.21 1.11 -6.49
CA PRO A 345 -10.48 2.34 -6.23
C PRO A 345 -11.41 3.53 -5.99
N GLU A 346 -12.49 3.66 -6.76
CA GLU A 346 -13.46 4.76 -6.65
C GLU A 346 -14.13 4.79 -5.28
N GLN A 347 -14.67 3.65 -4.83
CA GLN A 347 -15.31 3.54 -3.52
C GLN A 347 -14.32 3.78 -2.37
N ALA A 348 -13.09 3.28 -2.49
CA ALA A 348 -12.05 3.51 -1.49
C ALA A 348 -11.63 4.99 -1.40
N ARG A 349 -11.53 5.70 -2.53
CA ARG A 349 -11.30 7.16 -2.56
C ARG A 349 -12.43 7.89 -1.85
N ASP A 350 -13.68 7.53 -2.14
CA ASP A 350 -14.83 8.16 -1.50
C ASP A 350 -14.87 7.94 0.00
N VAL A 351 -14.56 6.73 0.47
CA VAL A 351 -14.45 6.43 1.91
C VAL A 351 -13.40 7.31 2.57
N LEU A 352 -12.18 7.38 2.03
CA LEU A 352 -11.11 8.20 2.61
C LEU A 352 -11.39 9.71 2.51
N ARG A 353 -12.01 10.17 1.43
CA ARG A 353 -12.41 11.57 1.24
C ARG A 353 -13.46 11.98 2.27
N MET A 354 -14.49 11.15 2.48
CA MET A 354 -15.52 11.40 3.47
C MET A 354 -14.94 11.36 4.89
N TRP A 355 -14.14 10.35 5.21
CA TRP A 355 -13.48 10.24 6.51
C TRP A 355 -12.60 11.46 6.81
N LEU A 356 -11.79 11.92 5.85
CA LEU A 356 -10.97 13.12 6.01
C LEU A 356 -11.82 14.38 6.24
N ALA A 357 -12.89 14.56 5.45
CA ALA A 357 -13.77 15.72 5.57
C ALA A 357 -14.50 15.74 6.92
N GLU A 358 -15.00 14.58 7.38
CA GLU A 358 -15.68 14.44 8.67
C GLU A 358 -14.73 14.70 9.84
N ARG A 359 -13.49 14.20 9.77
CA ARG A 359 -12.55 14.24 10.90
C ARG A 359 -11.72 15.51 10.98
N TYR A 360 -11.45 16.15 9.85
CA TYR A 360 -10.52 17.28 9.75
C TYR A 360 -11.12 18.54 9.09
N GLY A 361 -12.32 18.47 8.52
CA GLY A 361 -13.02 19.62 7.96
C GLY A 361 -12.17 20.37 6.93
N ASP A 362 -11.96 21.66 7.17
CA ASP A 362 -11.22 22.54 6.26
C ASP A 362 -9.74 22.16 6.09
N ASP A 363 -9.11 21.51 7.08
CA ASP A 363 -7.72 21.05 6.95
C ASP A 363 -7.58 19.95 5.88
N ALA A 364 -8.65 19.19 5.61
CA ALA A 364 -8.68 18.18 4.55
C ALA A 364 -8.84 18.77 3.15
N ARG A 365 -9.09 20.08 3.03
CA ARG A 365 -9.31 20.73 1.73
C ARG A 365 -8.06 20.62 0.87
N GLY A 366 -8.25 20.18 -0.38
CA GLY A 366 -7.15 19.99 -1.34
C GLY A 366 -6.40 18.67 -1.19
N ALA A 367 -6.79 17.79 -0.26
CA ALA A 367 -6.31 16.42 -0.25
C ALA A 367 -6.79 15.67 -1.50
N VAL A 368 -5.88 15.00 -2.20
CA VAL A 368 -6.17 14.15 -3.34
C VAL A 368 -5.63 12.77 -3.04
N ILE A 369 -6.53 11.79 -2.93
CA ILE A 369 -6.19 10.38 -2.68
C ILE A 369 -6.38 9.63 -3.99
N ASP A 370 -5.31 9.01 -4.49
CA ASP A 370 -5.38 8.18 -5.68
C ASP A 370 -5.43 6.68 -5.34
N ASN A 371 -4.37 6.14 -4.75
CA ASN A 371 -4.23 4.69 -4.51
C ASN A 371 -3.95 4.33 -3.04
N GLY A 372 -3.94 5.31 -2.14
CA GLY A 372 -3.70 5.09 -0.71
C GLY A 372 -2.26 4.73 -0.30
N SER A 373 -1.34 4.45 -1.24
CA SER A 373 0.08 4.21 -0.93
C SER A 373 0.98 5.42 -1.11
N GLY A 374 0.52 6.39 -1.91
CA GLY A 374 1.30 7.57 -2.28
C GLY A 374 2.32 7.32 -3.39
N LEU A 375 2.19 6.19 -4.10
CA LEU A 375 2.98 5.94 -5.32
C LEU A 375 2.56 6.89 -6.44
N SER A 376 1.29 7.31 -6.46
CA SER A 376 0.77 8.17 -7.52
C SER A 376 1.42 9.56 -7.56
N ARG A 377 1.66 10.06 -8.77
CA ARG A 377 2.09 11.45 -8.99
C ARG A 377 0.99 12.47 -8.74
N GLU A 378 -0.27 12.04 -8.71
CA GLU A 378 -1.46 12.91 -8.55
C GLU A 378 -1.86 13.12 -7.10
N SER A 379 -1.37 12.29 -6.18
CA SER A 379 -1.71 12.42 -4.76
C SER A 379 -1.26 13.77 -4.21
N ARG A 380 -2.11 14.40 -3.38
CA ARG A 380 -1.81 15.69 -2.73
C ARG A 380 -2.21 15.65 -1.28
N LEU A 381 -1.36 16.17 -0.39
CA LEU A 381 -1.67 16.50 0.99
C LEU A 381 -0.99 17.81 1.36
N THR A 382 -1.46 18.45 2.43
CA THR A 382 -0.84 19.63 3.02
C THR A 382 -0.05 19.22 4.27
N ALA A 383 1.00 19.97 4.62
CA ALA A 383 1.72 19.73 5.89
C ALA A 383 0.82 20.03 7.10
N GLN A 384 -0.09 21.00 6.98
CA GLN A 384 -1.10 21.31 7.99
C GLN A 384 -1.98 20.10 8.31
N LEU A 385 -2.53 19.44 7.27
CA LEU A 385 -3.35 18.23 7.44
C LEU A 385 -2.55 17.12 8.12
N LEU A 386 -1.34 16.83 7.65
CA LEU A 386 -0.50 15.78 8.24
C LEU A 386 -0.15 16.07 9.70
N ALA A 387 0.21 17.31 10.04
CA ALA A 387 0.47 17.70 11.43
C ALA A 387 -0.77 17.52 12.30
N ARG A 388 -1.94 17.95 11.81
CA ARG A 388 -3.22 17.74 12.52
C ARG A 388 -3.52 16.26 12.71
N MET A 389 -3.32 15.44 11.68
CA MET A 389 -3.50 13.99 11.76
C MET A 389 -2.62 13.36 12.84
N LEU A 390 -1.34 13.73 12.90
CA LEU A 390 -0.40 13.21 13.88
C LEU A 390 -0.77 13.62 15.32
N GLN A 391 -1.20 14.86 15.53
CA GLN A 391 -1.69 15.33 16.84
C GLN A 391 -2.91 14.52 17.30
N VAL A 392 -3.88 14.29 16.40
CA VAL A 392 -5.07 13.51 16.74
C VAL A 392 -4.73 12.04 16.94
N ALA A 393 -3.83 11.47 16.13
CA ALA A 393 -3.38 10.09 16.32
C ALA A 393 -2.68 9.87 17.66
N TYR A 394 -1.84 10.83 18.09
CA TYR A 394 -1.17 10.78 19.39
C TYR A 394 -2.15 10.87 20.57
N ALA A 395 -3.19 11.70 20.47
CA ALA A 395 -4.22 11.81 21.50
C ALA A 395 -5.25 10.66 21.46
N GLY A 396 -5.19 9.79 20.44
CA GLY A 396 -6.17 8.75 20.20
C GLY A 396 -5.87 7.45 20.95
N PRO A 397 -6.88 6.55 21.09
CA PRO A 397 -6.74 5.28 21.79
C PRO A 397 -5.84 4.26 21.07
N ALA A 398 -5.48 4.52 19.81
CA ALA A 398 -4.58 3.68 19.02
C ALA A 398 -3.12 4.15 19.08
N MET A 399 -2.77 5.09 19.96
CA MET A 399 -1.40 5.53 20.19
C MET A 399 -0.56 4.35 20.73
N PRO A 400 0.64 4.07 20.18
CA PRO A 400 1.48 2.98 20.67
C PRO A 400 1.97 3.23 22.09
N GLU A 401 1.80 2.26 22.99
CA GLU A 401 2.32 2.31 24.37
C GLU A 401 3.82 2.64 24.47
#